data_AF-A0ABD4UBT5-F1
#
_entry.id   AF-A0ABD4UBT5-F1
#
_cell.length_a   1.000
_cell.length_b   1.000
_cell.length_c   1.000
_cell.angle_alpha   90.00
_cell.angle_beta   90.00
_cell.angle_gamma   90.00
#
_symmetry.space_group_name_H-M   'P 1'
#
loop_
_entity.id
_entity.type
_entity.pdbx_description
1 polymer ?
#
loop_
_entity_poly.entity_id
_entity_poly.type
_entity_poly.pdbx_seq_one_letter_code
_entity_poly.pdbx_strand_id
1 'polypeptide(L)'
;MNAAACRHGAQADLLALTDGLSIARIAQTLRCCIRTVRNYVAGRSPIPRHRLEVLRLLALEAHSTAHESAAGCTRVNPPSLLRANIRAGRSAR
;
A
#
# COMPACT_ATOMS: atom_id res chain seq x y z
N MET A 1 29.32 -11.48 -16.04
CA MET A 1 29.11 -10.93 -14.67
C MET A 1 27.63 -11.06 -14.36
N ASN A 2 27.26 -11.99 -13.48
CA ASN A 2 25.85 -12.20 -13.11
C ASN A 2 25.35 -10.93 -12.43
N ALA A 3 24.51 -10.16 -13.13
CA ALA A 3 23.74 -9.09 -12.54
C ALA A 3 22.80 -9.72 -11.52
N ALA A 4 23.27 -9.86 -10.28
CA ALA A 4 22.45 -10.25 -9.15
C ALA A 4 21.33 -9.21 -9.09
N ALA A 5 20.17 -9.58 -9.64
CA ALA A 5 19.00 -8.73 -9.76
C ALA A 5 18.86 -7.93 -8.47
N CYS A 6 18.87 -6.59 -8.57
CA CYS A 6 18.80 -5.70 -7.41
C CYS A 6 17.63 -6.14 -6.53
N ARG A 7 17.92 -6.91 -5.47
CA ARG A 7 16.91 -7.43 -4.52
C ARG A 7 16.35 -6.30 -3.64
N HIS A 8 16.86 -5.09 -3.86
CA HIS A 8 16.58 -3.87 -3.15
C HIS A 8 15.93 -2.86 -4.09
N GLY A 9 14.97 -2.13 -3.56
CA GLY A 9 14.35 -1.00 -4.21
C GLY A 9 15.26 0.23 -4.22
N ALA A 10 15.03 1.14 -5.17
CA ALA A 10 15.72 2.42 -5.22
C ALA A 10 15.16 3.39 -4.17
N GLN A 11 16.03 4.22 -3.60
CA GLN A 11 15.62 5.30 -2.70
C GLN A 11 14.74 6.33 -3.43
N ALA A 12 15.02 6.59 -4.70
CA ALA A 12 14.22 7.48 -5.55
C ALA A 12 12.76 6.99 -5.64
N ASP A 13 12.55 5.69 -5.84
CA ASP A 13 11.20 5.09 -5.87
C ASP A 13 10.46 5.28 -4.55
N LEU A 14 11.16 5.11 -3.41
CA LEU A 14 10.55 5.36 -2.10
C LEU A 14 10.07 6.81 -2.01
N LEU A 15 10.95 7.76 -2.33
CA LEU A 15 10.63 9.19 -2.26
C LEU A 15 9.45 9.55 -3.16
N ALA A 16 9.44 9.04 -4.39
CA ALA A 16 8.35 9.26 -5.34
C ALA A 16 7.01 8.67 -4.86
N LEU A 17 7.01 7.49 -4.23
CA LEU A 17 5.79 6.84 -3.73
C LEU A 17 5.26 7.47 -2.44
N THR A 18 6.14 8.09 -1.65
CA THR A 18 5.77 8.69 -0.37
C THR A 18 5.58 10.20 -0.46
N ASP A 19 5.57 10.79 -1.65
CA ASP A 19 5.58 12.22 -1.92
C ASP A 19 4.77 13.05 -0.89
N GLY A 20 5.50 13.78 -0.02
CA GLY A 20 4.92 14.63 1.03
C GLY A 20 4.45 13.94 2.33
N LEU A 21 4.49 12.61 2.43
CA LEU A 21 4.13 11.88 3.66
C LEU A 21 5.18 12.07 4.77
N SER A 22 4.69 12.22 6.00
CA SER A 22 5.58 12.23 7.16
C SER A 22 6.24 10.87 7.39
N ILE A 23 7.48 10.87 7.90
CA ILE A 23 8.21 9.64 8.24
C ILE A 23 7.39 8.74 9.19
N ALA A 24 6.65 9.35 10.13
CA ALA A 24 5.76 8.62 11.03
C ALA A 24 4.63 7.92 10.27
N ARG A 25 4.02 8.59 9.28
CA ARG A 25 2.97 8.00 8.45
C ARG A 25 3.50 6.85 7.60
N ILE A 26 4.67 7.02 6.99
CA ILE A 26 5.34 5.96 6.22
C ILE A 26 5.63 4.75 7.12
N ALA A 27 6.14 4.97 8.33
CA ALA A 27 6.43 3.92 9.29
C ALA A 27 5.17 3.14 9.71
N GLN A 28 4.06 3.84 9.93
CA GLN A 28 2.76 3.22 10.21
C GLN A 28 2.26 2.37 9.03
N THR A 29 2.29 2.92 7.82
CA THR A 29 1.87 2.24 6.59
C THR A 29 2.65 0.96 6.36
N LEU A 30 3.98 1.04 6.52
CA LEU A 30 4.84 -0.10 6.34
C LEU A 30 4.81 -1.06 7.54
N ARG A 31 4.26 -0.69 8.70
CA ARG A 31 4.37 -1.47 9.95
C ARG A 31 5.85 -1.69 10.34
N CYS A 32 6.64 -0.62 10.37
CA CYS A 32 8.02 -0.64 10.84
C CYS A 32 8.34 0.57 11.73
N CYS A 33 9.54 0.57 12.32
CA CYS A 33 9.96 1.65 13.20
C CYS A 33 10.38 2.90 12.40
N ILE A 34 10.16 4.09 12.99
CA ILE A 34 10.58 5.39 12.40
C ILE A 34 12.06 5.38 12.03
N ARG A 35 12.92 4.79 12.87
CA ARG A 35 14.36 4.68 12.62
C ARG A 35 14.67 3.92 11.32
N THR A 36 13.89 2.89 11.01
CA THR A 36 14.04 2.12 9.76
C THR A 36 13.75 2.98 8.54
N VAL A 37 12.66 3.76 8.57
CA VAL A 37 12.32 4.68 7.48
C VAL A 37 13.39 5.77 7.32
N ARG A 38 13.90 6.33 8.43
CA ARG A 38 15.01 7.29 8.38
C ARG A 38 16.26 6.69 7.73
N ASN A 39 16.58 5.43 8.01
CA ASN A 39 17.73 4.77 7.38
C ASN A 39 17.52 4.54 5.89
N TYR A 40 16.30 4.21 5.46
CA TYR A 40 15.94 4.10 4.04
C TYR A 40 16.12 5.44 3.31
N VAL A 41 15.55 6.51 3.87
CA VAL A 41 15.63 7.87 3.32
C VAL A 41 17.06 8.42 3.35
N ALA A 42 17.91 7.99 4.29
CA ALA A 42 19.31 8.39 4.33
C ALA A 42 20.24 7.48 3.51
N GLY A 43 19.71 6.47 2.80
CA GLY A 43 20.52 5.48 2.06
C GLY A 43 21.40 4.58 2.95
N ARG A 44 21.18 4.57 4.27
CA ARG A 44 21.97 3.81 5.26
C ARG A 44 21.50 2.36 5.42
N SER A 45 20.35 2.01 4.84
CA SER A 45 19.86 0.63 4.84
C SER A 45 19.19 0.34 3.50
N PRO A 46 19.43 -0.86 2.94
CA PRO A 46 18.77 -1.25 1.71
C PRO A 46 17.27 -1.37 1.94
N ILE A 47 16.48 -0.88 0.98
CA ILE A 47 15.02 -0.96 1.02
C ILE A 47 14.61 -2.30 0.41
N PRO A 48 13.92 -3.20 1.13
CA PRO A 48 13.42 -4.43 0.53
C PRO A 48 12.43 -4.12 -0.58
N ARG A 49 12.54 -4.76 -1.74
CA ARG A 49 11.63 -4.54 -2.88
C ARG A 49 10.15 -4.71 -2.49
N HIS A 50 9.84 -5.70 -1.65
CA HIS A 50 8.49 -5.90 -1.10
C HIS A 50 7.92 -4.64 -0.42
N ARG A 51 8.73 -3.84 0.27
CA ARG A 51 8.26 -2.62 0.94
C ARG A 51 7.81 -1.57 -0.07
N LEU A 52 8.52 -1.44 -1.19
CA LEU A 52 8.09 -0.57 -2.29
C LEU A 52 6.83 -1.10 -2.99
N GLU A 53 6.73 -2.41 -3.19
CA GLU A 53 5.56 -3.04 -3.79
C GLU A 53 4.28 -2.73 -2.99
N VAL A 54 4.35 -2.84 -1.66
CA VAL A 54 3.23 -2.47 -0.77
C VAL A 54 2.85 -1.00 -0.93
N LEU A 55 3.83 -0.10 -0.99
CA LEU A 55 3.56 1.33 -1.18
C LEU A 55 2.91 1.61 -2.55
N ARG A 56 3.33 0.91 -3.61
CA ARG A 56 2.72 1.01 -4.95
C ARG A 56 1.26 0.59 -4.95
N LEU A 57 0.95 -0.56 -4.33
CA LEU A 57 -0.43 -1.04 -4.24
C LEU A 57 -1.32 -0.06 -3.47
N LEU A 58 -0.83 0.46 -2.34
CA LEU A 58 -1.57 1.44 -1.55
C LEU A 58 -1.77 2.78 -2.29
N ALA A 59 -0.78 3.22 -3.05
CA ALA A 59 -0.93 4.40 -3.91
C ALA A 59 -2.01 4.15 -4.98
N LEU A 60 -1.99 3.00 -5.64
CA LEU A 60 -3.01 2.63 -6.63
C LEU A 60 -4.42 2.58 -6.02
N GLU A 61 -4.58 2.02 -4.82
CA GLU A 61 -5.86 1.99 -4.10
C GLU A 61 -6.36 3.40 -3.75
N ALA A 62 -5.46 4.28 -3.30
CA ALA A 62 -5.77 5.68 -3.00
C ALA A 62 -6.19 6.47 -4.26
N HIS A 63 -5.52 6.24 -5.40
CA HIS A 63 -5.88 6.87 -6.67
C HIS A 63 -7.22 6.33 -7.23
N SER A 64 -7.50 5.05 -7.02
CA SER A 64 -8.76 4.43 -7.47
C SER A 64 -9.97 4.98 -6.68
N THR A 65 -9.83 5.12 -5.35
CA THR A 65 -10.87 5.73 -4.51
C THR A 65 -11.06 7.23 -4.79
N ALA A 66 -9.99 7.95 -5.15
CA ALA A 66 -10.09 9.34 -5.61
C ALA A 66 -10.83 9.47 -6.95
N HIS A 67 -10.61 8.54 -7.89
CA HIS A 67 -11.31 8.53 -9.18
C HIS A 67 -12.80 8.21 -9.04
N GLU A 68 -13.18 7.28 -8.15
CA GLU A 68 -14.60 7.02 -7.86
C GLU A 68 -15.29 8.20 -7.16
N SER A 69 -14.55 8.94 -6.32
CA SER A 69 -15.07 10.17 -5.69
C SER A 69 -15.23 11.33 -6.68
N ALA A 70 -14.42 11.38 -7.75
CA ALA A 70 -14.53 12.38 -8.82
C ALA A 70 -15.60 12.03 -9.88
N ALA A 71 -16.00 10.75 -9.99
CA ALA A 71 -17.12 10.31 -10.82
C ALA A 71 -18.50 10.58 -10.18
N GLY A 72 -18.53 11.30 -9.05
CA GLY A 72 -19.73 11.75 -8.36
C GLY A 72 -20.41 12.95 -9.01
N CYS A 73 -20.81 12.86 -10.28
CA CYS A 73 -21.93 13.65 -10.78
C CYS A 73 -22.89 12.76 -11.56
N THR A 74 -23.96 12.38 -10.86
CA THR A 74 -25.20 11.75 -11.33
C THR A 74 -25.16 10.25 -11.60
N ARG A 75 -25.55 9.45 -10.59
CA ARG A 75 -26.71 8.54 -10.69
C ARG A 75 -26.98 7.79 -9.37
N VAL A 76 -28.16 8.08 -8.82
CA VAL A 76 -29.12 7.17 -8.17
C VAL A 76 -28.55 5.92 -7.48
N ASN A 77 -28.66 5.93 -6.15
CA ASN A 77 -28.63 4.79 -5.23
C ASN A 77 -29.51 3.62 -5.74
N PRO A 78 -29.03 2.37 -5.67
CA PRO A 78 -29.66 1.47 -4.70
C PRO A 78 -28.65 0.78 -3.76
N PRO A 79 -29.07 0.43 -2.53
CA PRO A 79 -28.18 -0.09 -1.52
C PRO A 79 -27.91 -1.57 -1.82
N SER A 80 -26.75 -1.89 -2.37
CA SER A 80 -26.27 -3.26 -2.43
C SER A 80 -25.74 -3.66 -1.06
N LEU A 81 -26.66 -4.14 -0.22
CA LEU A 81 -26.38 -4.98 0.95
C LEU A 81 -25.52 -6.17 0.50
N LEU A 82 -24.20 -6.03 0.58
CA LEU A 82 -23.27 -7.14 0.40
C LEU A 82 -23.40 -8.07 1.62
N ARG A 83 -24.44 -8.90 1.61
CA ARG A 83 -24.66 -9.96 2.58
C ARG A 83 -23.60 -11.02 2.32
N ALA A 84 -22.56 -11.06 3.15
CA ALA A 84 -21.61 -12.17 3.13
C ALA A 84 -22.37 -13.48 3.42
N ASN A 85 -22.42 -14.37 2.42
CA ASN A 85 -22.92 -15.72 2.60
C ASN A 85 -21.86 -16.56 3.34
N ILE A 86 -21.70 -16.35 4.65
CA ILE A 86 -20.97 -17.30 5.49
C ILE A 86 -21.86 -18.54 5.63
N ARG A 87 -21.53 -19.58 4.88
CA ARG A 87 -22.13 -20.91 4.98
C ARG A 87 -21.84 -21.46 6.38
N ALA A 88 -22.82 -21.39 7.28
CA ALA A 88 -22.74 -22.07 8.57
C ALA A 88 -22.69 -23.58 8.29
N GLY A 89 -21.50 -24.17 8.39
CA GLY A 89 -21.31 -25.61 8.36
C GLY A 89 -21.92 -26.23 9.61
N ARG A 90 -23.22 -26.53 9.55
CA ARG A 90 -23.86 -27.51 10.42
C ARG A 90 -23.49 -28.88 9.87
N SER A 91 -22.63 -29.61 10.58
CA SER A 91 -22.55 -31.07 10.44
C SER A 91 -22.78 -31.68 11.81
N ALA A 92 -23.97 -32.24 11.96
CA ALA A 92 -24.36 -33.10 13.05
C ALA A 92 -23.65 -34.45 12.94
N ARG A 93 -23.12 -34.96 14.05
CA ARG A 93 -23.39 -36.30 14.57
C ARG A 93 -22.88 -36.43 15.99
#